data_AF-A0A433SCX1-F1
#
_entry.id   AF-A0A433SCX1-F1
#
_cell.length_a   1.000
_cell.length_b   1.000
_cell.length_c   1.000
_cell.angle_alpha   90.00
_cell.angle_beta   90.00
_cell.angle_gamma   90.00
#
_symmetry.space_group_name_H-M   'P 1'
#
loop_
_entity.id
_entity.type
_entity.pdbx_description
1 polymer ?
#
loop_
_entity_poly.entity_id
_entity_poly.type
_entity_poly.pdbx_seq_one_letter_code
_entity_poly.pdbx_strand_id
1 'polypeptide(L)'
;MAVDVEDEFDISIEIGGIVVSGETVRLGFSVAQQVTVSQWGDNTLDLDAIKTSPYDLALDDGSGLPAYLGVMLLQPKDAGNGQAPERPAGMVRMVVKTAAGDDWENAQTVLETDTVDVSTVQVGSLFAVQVFPPGGYQKRFRLYYEVQQSLENAWFYAFITNQPSVDRRLSFVKV
;
A
#
# COMPACT_ATOMS: atom_id res chain seq x y z
N MET A 1 16.38 38.09 11.18
CA MET A 1 14.93 37.78 11.24
C MET A 1 14.82 36.28 11.03
N ALA A 2 14.43 35.54 12.06
CA ALA A 2 14.11 34.13 11.92
C ALA A 2 12.71 34.06 11.31
N VAL A 3 12.59 33.41 10.16
CA VAL A 3 11.30 33.10 9.53
C VAL A 3 10.86 31.79 10.17
N ASP A 4 9.81 31.86 10.98
CA ASP A 4 9.07 30.70 11.45
C ASP A 4 8.38 30.11 10.22
N VAL A 5 8.79 28.90 9.83
CA VAL A 5 8.13 28.14 8.76
C VAL A 5 7.44 26.99 9.47
N GLU A 6 6.16 27.21 9.82
CA GLU A 6 5.24 26.13 10.13
C GLU A 6 5.04 25.33 8.84
N ASP A 7 5.86 24.28 8.65
CA ASP A 7 5.75 23.33 7.54
C ASP A 7 4.52 22.44 7.78
N GLU A 8 3.34 22.92 7.38
CA GLU A 8 2.15 22.10 7.19
C GLU A 8 2.36 21.23 5.93
N PHE A 9 2.50 19.92 6.12
CA PHE A 9 2.65 18.97 5.01
C PHE A 9 1.28 18.73 4.35
N ASP A 10 1.03 19.43 3.24
CA ASP A 10 -0.12 19.14 2.39
C ASP A 10 0.17 17.90 1.52
N ILE A 11 -0.35 16.74 1.95
CA ILE A 11 -0.21 15.48 1.23
C ILE A 11 -1.28 15.43 0.13
N SER A 12 -0.91 15.80 -1.10
CA SER A 12 -1.72 15.55 -2.29
C SER A 12 -1.50 14.11 -2.79
N ILE A 13 -2.09 13.13 -2.10
CA ILE A 13 -2.35 11.80 -2.68
C ILE A 13 -3.72 11.91 -3.35
N GLU A 14 -3.82 11.78 -4.68
CA GLU A 14 -5.14 11.71 -5.33
C GLU A 14 -5.98 10.61 -4.66
N ILE A 15 -7.05 11.07 -4.02
CA ILE A 15 -7.82 10.35 -3.02
C ILE A 15 -8.81 9.45 -3.76
N GLY A 16 -8.60 8.14 -3.67
CA GLY A 16 -9.56 7.15 -4.16
C GLY A 16 -9.55 6.99 -5.68
N GLY A 17 -8.53 6.32 -6.20
CA GLY A 17 -8.48 5.95 -7.61
C GLY A 17 -7.10 6.13 -8.18
N ILE A 18 -6.62 5.06 -8.83
CA ILE A 18 -5.57 5.03 -9.85
C ILE A 18 -4.69 6.29 -9.91
N VAL A 19 -3.56 6.32 -9.21
CA VAL A 19 -2.55 7.37 -9.48
C VAL A 19 -1.81 6.96 -10.75
N VAL A 20 -2.04 7.73 -11.82
CA VAL A 20 -1.33 7.58 -13.09
C VAL A 20 -0.27 8.67 -13.18
N SER A 21 1.00 8.30 -12.99
CA SER A 21 2.13 9.19 -13.25
C SER A 21 2.96 8.60 -14.38
N GLY A 22 2.85 9.18 -15.58
CA GLY A 22 3.47 8.64 -16.79
C GLY A 22 2.91 7.24 -17.13
N GLU A 23 3.81 6.25 -17.26
CA GLU A 23 3.45 4.85 -17.54
C GLU A 23 3.18 4.00 -16.29
N THR A 24 3.13 4.61 -15.09
CA THR A 24 2.98 3.90 -13.81
C THR A 24 1.53 3.90 -13.34
N VAL A 25 1.02 2.74 -12.96
CA VAL A 25 -0.28 2.58 -12.28
C VAL A 25 -0.10 2.36 -10.80
N ARG A 26 -0.99 2.95 -9.98
CA ARG A 26 -1.13 2.54 -8.57
C ARG A 26 -2.59 2.35 -8.19
N LEU A 27 -2.96 1.13 -7.84
CA LEU A 27 -4.31 0.77 -7.37
C LEU A 27 -4.26 0.48 -5.87
N GLY A 28 -4.79 1.37 -5.04
CA GLY A 28 -4.59 1.34 -3.59
C GLY A 28 -5.50 0.35 -2.85
N PHE A 29 -4.90 -0.58 -2.10
CA PHE A 29 -5.57 -1.44 -1.11
C PHE A 29 -5.89 -0.70 0.20
N SER A 30 -5.10 0.31 0.54
CA SER A 30 -5.22 1.16 1.72
C SER A 30 -4.66 2.52 1.37
N VAL A 31 -5.14 3.60 2.00
CA VAL A 31 -4.59 4.95 1.80
C VAL A 31 -4.48 5.60 3.16
N ALA A 32 -3.24 5.75 3.66
CA ALA A 32 -2.98 6.27 5.00
C ALA A 32 -3.88 5.58 6.04
N GLN A 33 -3.87 4.25 6.04
CA GLN A 33 -4.63 3.47 7.01
C GLN A 33 -3.77 3.24 8.25
N GLN A 34 -4.27 3.63 9.41
CA GLN A 34 -3.66 3.23 10.68
C GLN A 34 -3.95 1.77 10.96
N VAL A 35 -2.90 0.98 11.18
CA VAL A 35 -3.02 -0.44 11.53
C VAL A 35 -2.40 -0.64 12.90
N THR A 36 -3.19 -1.13 13.84
CA THR A 36 -2.76 -1.43 15.22
C THR A 36 -2.86 -2.91 15.54
N VAL A 37 -3.84 -3.59 14.97
CA VAL A 37 -4.07 -5.04 15.08
C VAL A 37 -4.33 -5.63 13.71
N SER A 38 -4.39 -6.97 13.63
CA SER A 38 -4.65 -7.64 12.37
C SER A 38 -6.02 -7.23 11.82
N GLN A 39 -6.02 -6.65 10.63
CA GLN A 39 -7.22 -6.07 10.03
C GLN A 39 -7.13 -6.04 8.52
N TRP A 40 -8.28 -5.89 7.87
CA TRP A 40 -8.34 -5.71 6.43
C TRP A 40 -7.98 -4.29 6.01
N GLY A 41 -7.44 -4.18 4.80
CA GLY A 41 -7.30 -2.95 4.06
C GLY A 41 -8.64 -2.26 3.83
N ASP A 42 -8.62 -0.93 3.79
CA ASP A 42 -9.83 -0.11 3.62
C ASP A 42 -10.50 -0.35 2.27
N ASN A 43 -9.73 -0.66 1.23
CA ASN A 43 -10.23 -0.82 -0.12
C ASN A 43 -10.24 -2.28 -0.56
N THR A 44 -11.25 -2.60 -1.37
CA THR A 44 -11.30 -3.80 -2.18
C THR A 44 -11.11 -3.41 -3.63
N LEU A 45 -10.22 -4.12 -4.33
CA LEU A 45 -9.98 -3.91 -5.76
C LEU A 45 -10.76 -4.95 -6.57
N ASP A 46 -11.30 -4.53 -7.71
CA ASP A 46 -12.00 -5.42 -8.65
C ASP A 46 -11.08 -5.75 -9.83
N LEU A 47 -10.91 -7.04 -10.13
CA LEU A 47 -10.08 -7.54 -11.22
C LEU A 47 -10.52 -6.98 -12.57
N ASP A 48 -11.82 -6.81 -12.80
CA ASP A 48 -12.33 -6.27 -14.06
C ASP A 48 -11.94 -4.78 -14.19
N ALA A 49 -11.96 -4.05 -13.08
CA ALA A 49 -11.50 -2.66 -13.04
C ALA A 49 -9.97 -2.55 -13.22
N ILE A 50 -9.22 -3.54 -12.70
CA ILE A 50 -7.77 -3.62 -12.91
C ILE A 50 -7.45 -3.93 -14.38
N LYS A 51 -8.17 -4.87 -15.01
CA LYS A 51 -7.97 -5.29 -16.41
C LYS A 51 -8.34 -4.22 -17.43
N THR A 52 -9.34 -3.39 -17.10
CA THR A 52 -9.72 -2.23 -17.94
C THR A 52 -8.78 -1.04 -17.76
N SER A 53 -7.79 -1.14 -16.86
CA SER A 53 -6.71 -0.17 -16.77
C SER A 53 -5.90 -0.14 -18.07
N PRO A 54 -5.45 1.04 -18.54
CA PRO A 54 -4.70 1.17 -19.79
C PRO A 54 -3.30 0.52 -19.77
N TYR A 55 -2.95 -0.20 -18.71
CA TYR A 55 -1.61 -0.72 -18.44
C TYR A 55 -1.55 -2.25 -18.37
N ASP A 56 -2.64 -2.93 -18.74
CA ASP A 56 -2.74 -4.38 -19.00
C ASP A 56 -1.88 -5.22 -18.04
N LEU A 57 -2.27 -5.24 -16.76
CA LEU A 57 -1.50 -5.94 -15.72
C LEU A 57 -1.63 -7.46 -15.86
N ALA A 58 -0.50 -8.15 -15.81
CA ALA A 58 -0.36 -9.61 -15.88
C ALA A 58 -0.82 -10.31 -14.60
N LEU A 59 -2.10 -10.16 -14.27
CA LEU A 59 -2.74 -10.81 -13.13
C LEU A 59 -3.35 -12.16 -13.51
N ASP A 60 -3.91 -12.34 -14.71
CA ASP A 60 -4.72 -13.53 -15.04
C ASP A 60 -3.88 -14.71 -15.56
N ASP A 61 -3.43 -14.63 -16.81
CA ASP A 61 -2.70 -15.70 -17.50
C ASP A 61 -1.19 -15.42 -17.61
N GLY A 62 -0.73 -14.34 -16.98
CA GLY A 62 0.64 -13.85 -17.08
C GLY A 62 0.94 -13.08 -18.37
N SER A 63 -0.05 -12.83 -19.23
CA SER A 63 0.08 -11.89 -20.34
C SER A 63 -0.12 -10.45 -19.82
N GLY A 64 0.72 -9.51 -20.29
CA GLY A 64 0.71 -8.12 -19.85
C GLY A 64 1.95 -7.69 -19.06
N LEU A 65 1.87 -6.54 -18.38
CA LEU A 65 2.94 -6.02 -17.53
C LEU A 65 2.93 -6.69 -16.14
N PRO A 66 4.08 -7.09 -15.58
CA PRO A 66 4.13 -7.67 -14.25
C PRO A 66 3.48 -6.76 -13.21
N ALA A 67 2.60 -7.31 -12.38
CA ALA A 67 1.99 -6.60 -11.27
C ALA A 67 2.79 -6.84 -9.98
N TYR A 68 2.96 -5.78 -9.18
CA TYR A 68 3.67 -5.82 -7.91
C TYR A 68 2.79 -5.25 -6.81
N LEU A 69 2.80 -5.90 -5.65
CA LEU A 69 2.37 -5.28 -4.41
C LEU A 69 3.47 -4.32 -3.95
N GLY A 70 3.11 -3.06 -3.71
CA GLY A 70 3.96 -2.08 -3.04
C GLY A 70 3.34 -1.66 -1.71
N VAL A 71 4.14 -1.64 -0.63
CA VAL A 71 3.71 -1.18 0.69
C VAL A 71 4.70 -0.16 1.25
N MET A 72 4.19 0.99 1.66
CA MET A 72 4.95 2.07 2.27
C MET A 72 4.45 2.37 3.67
N LEU A 73 5.40 2.65 4.56
CA LEU A 73 5.15 3.14 5.89
C LEU A 73 5.03 4.67 5.84
N LEU A 74 3.96 5.21 6.39
CA LEU A 74 3.67 6.63 6.44
C LEU A 74 3.79 7.15 7.88
N GLN A 75 3.96 8.45 8.02
CA GLN A 75 3.90 9.15 9.29
C GLN A 75 2.45 9.51 9.64
N PRO A 76 2.08 9.55 10.94
CA PRO A 76 0.82 10.13 11.36
C PRO A 76 0.70 11.59 10.91
N LYS A 77 -0.50 12.01 10.47
CA LYS A 77 -0.76 13.38 10.00
C LYS A 77 -0.45 14.45 11.06
N ASP A 78 -0.56 14.11 12.35
CA ASP A 78 -0.44 15.05 13.47
C ASP A 78 0.97 15.12 14.10
N ALA A 79 2.00 14.59 13.44
CA ALA A 79 3.39 14.67 13.94
C ALA A 79 4.00 16.10 13.93
N GLY A 80 3.20 17.13 13.63
CA GLY A 80 3.61 18.51 13.37
C GLY A 80 4.04 19.35 14.58
N ASN A 81 4.06 18.84 15.81
CA ASN A 81 4.31 19.65 17.01
C ASN A 81 5.61 19.26 17.74
N GLY A 82 6.76 19.40 17.08
CA GLY A 82 8.09 19.42 17.74
C GLY A 82 8.51 18.16 18.52
N GLN A 83 7.67 17.13 18.58
CA GLN A 83 7.99 15.80 19.08
C GLN A 83 8.37 14.93 17.89
N ALA A 84 9.51 14.27 17.96
CA ALA A 84 9.83 13.24 16.98
C ALA A 84 8.67 12.24 16.97
N PRO A 85 8.02 11.97 15.81
CA PRO A 85 6.95 11.00 15.75
C PRO A 85 7.48 9.69 16.36
N GLU A 86 6.74 9.15 17.32
CA GLU A 86 7.06 7.85 17.90
C GLU A 86 7.28 6.86 16.76
N ARG A 87 8.46 6.23 16.74
CA ARG A 87 8.79 5.30 15.66
C ARG A 87 7.76 4.17 15.69
N PRO A 88 7.18 3.81 14.52
CA PRO A 88 6.34 2.64 14.44
C PRO A 88 7.12 1.42 14.95
N ALA A 89 6.47 0.60 15.77
CA ALA A 89 7.09 -0.60 16.33
C ALA A 89 6.16 -1.80 16.15
N GLY A 90 6.78 -2.96 15.92
CA GLY A 90 6.10 -4.25 15.83
C GLY A 90 6.32 -4.95 14.49
N MET A 91 5.66 -6.09 14.35
CA MET A 91 5.89 -7.04 13.26
C MET A 91 4.61 -7.20 12.45
N VAL A 92 4.70 -6.94 11.15
CA VAL A 92 3.56 -7.02 10.22
C VAL A 92 3.90 -7.87 9.01
N ARG A 93 2.94 -8.69 8.60
CA ARG A 93 2.93 -9.39 7.32
C ARG A 93 1.74 -8.92 6.49
N MET A 94 1.97 -8.64 5.22
CA MET A 94 0.93 -8.31 4.26
C MET A 94 0.51 -9.55 3.51
N VAL A 95 -0.80 -9.82 3.50
CA VAL A 95 -1.42 -10.97 2.83
C VAL A 95 -2.48 -10.45 1.87
N VAL A 96 -2.25 -10.57 0.57
CA VAL A 96 -3.28 -10.26 -0.43
C VAL A 96 -4.13 -11.51 -0.64
N LYS A 97 -5.45 -11.33 -0.53
CA LYS A 97 -6.41 -12.39 -0.77
C LYS A 97 -7.34 -12.03 -1.92
N THR A 98 -7.85 -13.06 -2.60
CA THR A 98 -8.84 -12.94 -3.66
C THR A 98 -10.14 -13.66 -3.32
N ALA A 99 -11.28 -13.08 -3.69
CA ALA A 99 -12.62 -13.60 -3.43
C ALA A 99 -13.55 -13.36 -4.64
N ALA A 100 -14.54 -14.23 -4.83
CA ALA A 100 -15.51 -14.13 -5.92
C ALA A 100 -16.51 -12.97 -5.71
N GLY A 101 -16.65 -12.52 -4.46
CA GLY A 101 -17.51 -11.44 -4.00
C GLY A 101 -17.01 -10.88 -2.67
N ASP A 102 -17.91 -10.52 -1.76
CA ASP A 102 -17.56 -10.03 -0.41
C ASP A 102 -17.35 -11.17 0.62
N ASP A 103 -17.29 -12.42 0.17
CA ASP A 103 -17.01 -13.57 1.03
C ASP A 103 -15.52 -13.67 1.34
N TRP A 104 -15.09 -12.89 2.33
CA TRP A 104 -13.70 -12.84 2.79
C TRP A 104 -13.31 -14.00 3.73
N GLU A 105 -14.28 -14.80 4.19
CA GLU A 105 -14.02 -15.98 5.01
C GLU A 105 -13.44 -17.12 4.16
N ASN A 106 -13.93 -17.26 2.92
CA ASN A 106 -13.47 -18.26 1.95
C ASN A 106 -12.45 -17.70 0.95
N ALA A 107 -11.90 -16.50 1.21
CA ALA A 107 -10.93 -15.86 0.33
C ALA A 107 -9.61 -16.64 0.25
N GLN A 108 -9.07 -16.77 -0.96
CA GLN A 108 -7.83 -17.47 -1.22
C GLN A 108 -6.64 -16.52 -1.09
N THR A 109 -5.57 -16.95 -0.42
CA THR A 109 -4.31 -16.20 -0.41
C THR A 109 -3.67 -16.25 -1.80
N VAL A 110 -3.38 -15.06 -2.33
CA VAL A 110 -2.71 -14.85 -3.61
C VAL A 110 -1.22 -14.61 -3.43
N LEU A 111 -0.89 -13.81 -2.42
CA LEU A 111 0.42 -13.25 -2.21
C LEU A 111 0.60 -13.02 -0.72
N GLU A 112 1.75 -13.40 -0.17
CA GLU A 112 2.13 -13.09 1.19
C GLU A 112 3.58 -12.64 1.26
N THR A 113 3.80 -11.54 1.97
CA THR A 113 5.15 -11.00 2.21
C THR A 113 5.82 -11.71 3.38
N ASP A 114 7.14 -11.56 3.50
CA ASP A 114 7.82 -11.88 4.75
C ASP A 114 7.30 -11.01 5.89
N THR A 115 7.44 -11.48 7.13
CA THR A 115 7.15 -10.62 8.28
C THR A 115 8.21 -9.53 8.40
N VAL A 116 7.77 -8.27 8.49
CA VAL A 116 8.65 -7.11 8.56
C VAL A 116 8.55 -6.45 9.92
N ASP A 117 9.71 -6.12 10.50
CA ASP A 117 9.83 -5.22 11.65
C ASP A 117 9.73 -3.77 11.19
N VAL A 118 8.60 -3.12 11.46
CA VAL A 118 8.35 -1.74 11.00
C VAL A 118 9.25 -0.71 11.67
N SER A 119 9.90 -1.05 12.80
CA SER A 119 10.87 -0.15 13.46
C SER A 119 12.17 0.02 12.67
N THR A 120 12.45 -0.92 11.77
CA THR A 120 13.61 -0.90 10.86
C THR A 120 13.31 -0.20 9.54
N VAL A 121 12.04 0.09 9.26
CA VAL A 121 11.60 0.70 8.01
C VAL A 121 11.68 2.23 8.11
N GLN A 122 12.27 2.85 7.10
CA GLN A 122 12.25 4.30 6.98
C GLN A 122 10.87 4.77 6.51
N VAL A 123 10.27 5.73 7.23
CA VAL A 123 9.02 6.38 6.82
C VAL A 123 9.17 6.99 5.43
N GLY A 124 8.12 6.85 4.61
CA GLY A 124 8.09 7.28 3.22
C GLY A 124 8.81 6.32 2.27
N SER A 125 9.36 5.21 2.78
CA SER A 125 10.05 4.21 1.97
C SER A 125 9.18 2.98 1.71
N LEU A 126 9.33 2.42 0.51
CA LEU A 126 8.78 1.14 0.11
C LEU A 126 9.57 0.02 0.78
N PHE A 127 8.88 -0.86 1.49
CA PHE A 127 9.54 -1.91 2.28
C PHE A 127 9.04 -3.33 1.97
N ALA A 128 7.88 -3.46 1.33
CA ALA A 128 7.45 -4.74 0.77
C ALA A 128 7.11 -4.56 -0.70
N VAL A 129 7.89 -5.25 -1.53
CA VAL A 129 7.72 -5.33 -2.98
C VAL A 129 7.69 -6.78 -3.37
N GLN A 130 6.53 -7.24 -3.85
CA GLN A 130 6.39 -8.63 -4.24
C GLN A 130 5.61 -8.75 -5.53
N VAL A 131 6.11 -9.58 -6.44
CA VAL A 131 5.48 -9.85 -7.73
C VAL A 131 4.23 -10.68 -7.50
N PHE A 132 3.10 -10.27 -8.07
CA PHE A 132 1.92 -11.12 -8.14
C PHE A 132 2.23 -12.33 -9.04
N PRO A 133 2.00 -13.57 -8.57
CA PRO A 133 2.13 -14.72 -9.45
C PRO A 133 1.13 -14.60 -10.61
N PRO A 134 1.36 -15.23 -11.76
CA PRO A 134 0.30 -15.42 -12.73
C PRO A 134 -0.72 -16.42 -12.17
N GLY A 135 -2.01 -16.17 -12.32
CA GLY A 135 -3.03 -17.11 -11.89
C GLY A 135 -4.47 -16.64 -12.13
N GLY A 136 -5.37 -17.61 -12.31
CA GLY A 136 -6.81 -17.38 -12.45
C GLY A 136 -7.43 -16.88 -11.14
N TYR A 137 -7.18 -15.62 -10.80
CA TYR A 137 -7.68 -14.97 -9.62
C TYR A 137 -9.19 -14.82 -9.64
N GLN A 138 -9.77 -14.71 -8.45
CA GLN A 138 -11.18 -14.39 -8.32
C GLN A 138 -11.39 -12.88 -8.54
N LYS A 139 -12.66 -12.48 -8.62
CA LYS A 139 -13.06 -11.15 -9.06
C LYS A 139 -12.52 -10.01 -8.18
N ARG A 140 -12.36 -10.22 -6.88
CA ARG A 140 -12.03 -9.14 -5.94
C ARG A 140 -10.75 -9.44 -5.19
N PHE A 141 -9.96 -8.41 -4.93
CA PHE A 141 -8.74 -8.48 -4.13
C PHE A 141 -8.84 -7.58 -2.92
N ARG A 142 -8.28 -8.03 -1.80
CA ARG A 142 -8.14 -7.21 -0.60
C ARG A 142 -6.85 -7.56 0.12
N LEU A 143 -6.24 -6.55 0.71
CA LEU A 143 -5.08 -6.73 1.56
C LEU A 143 -5.53 -7.02 3.00
N TYR A 144 -4.89 -7.96 3.66
CA TYR A 144 -4.98 -8.18 5.09
C TYR A 144 -3.62 -7.87 5.72
N TYR A 145 -3.62 -7.01 6.72
CA TYR A 145 -2.46 -6.81 7.58
C TYR A 145 -2.54 -7.83 8.70
N GLU A 146 -1.57 -8.72 8.74
CA GLU A 146 -1.41 -9.69 9.81
C GLU A 146 -0.34 -9.20 10.77
N VAL A 147 -0.79 -8.79 11.94
CA VAL A 147 0.02 -8.16 12.98
C VAL A 147 0.35 -9.21 14.03
N GLN A 148 1.64 -9.50 14.25
CA GLN A 148 2.04 -10.52 15.24
C GLN A 148 2.00 -9.99 16.68
N GLN A 149 2.25 -8.69 16.86
CA GLN A 149 2.16 -7.95 18.12
C GLN A 149 1.62 -6.56 17.79
N SER A 150 0.83 -5.97 18.69
CA SER A 150 0.19 -4.66 18.47
C SER A 150 1.16 -3.67 17.83
N LEU A 151 0.74 -3.10 16.69
CA LEU A 151 1.47 -2.02 16.03
C LEU A 151 1.10 -0.69 16.69
N GLU A 152 2.10 0.12 16.95
CA GLU A 152 1.93 1.48 17.46
C GLU A 152 2.31 2.47 16.37
N ASN A 153 1.48 3.50 16.17
CA ASN A 153 1.75 4.63 15.26
C ASN A 153 2.08 4.25 13.79
N ALA A 154 1.67 3.06 13.33
CA ALA A 154 1.97 2.57 11.99
C ALA A 154 0.85 2.90 10.99
N TRP A 155 1.16 3.74 10.01
CA TRP A 155 0.25 4.12 8.93
C TRP A 155 0.75 3.53 7.61
N PHE A 156 -0.13 2.94 6.82
CA PHE A 156 0.27 2.23 5.60
C PHE A 156 -0.40 2.81 4.36
N TYR A 157 0.37 2.85 3.28
CA TYR A 157 -0.15 2.98 1.92
C TYR A 157 0.28 1.75 1.13
N ALA A 158 -0.68 0.92 0.76
CA ALA A 158 -0.46 -0.30 0.01
C ALA A 158 -1.20 -0.25 -1.33
N PHE A 159 -0.56 -0.71 -2.40
CA PHE A 159 -1.08 -0.60 -3.76
C PHE A 159 -0.54 -1.68 -4.68
N ILE A 160 -1.24 -1.93 -5.79
CA ILE A 160 -0.74 -2.69 -6.95
C ILE A 160 -0.11 -1.71 -7.94
N THR A 161 1.06 -2.05 -8.49
CA THR A 161 1.77 -1.27 -9.51
C THR A 161 2.36 -2.16 -10.61
N ASN A 162 2.55 -1.63 -11.82
CA ASN A 162 3.32 -2.29 -12.90
C ASN A 162 4.83 -2.06 -12.82
N GLN A 163 5.29 -1.22 -11.88
CA GLN A 163 6.71 -0.91 -11.70
C GLN A 163 7.19 -1.30 -10.31
N PRO A 164 8.25 -2.15 -10.20
CA PRO A 164 8.81 -2.56 -8.92
C PRO A 164 9.56 -1.43 -8.22
N SER A 165 10.15 -0.53 -9.03
CA SER A 165 10.76 0.70 -8.58
C SER A 165 9.71 1.79 -8.55
N VAL A 166 8.93 1.86 -7.47
CA VAL A 166 8.45 3.18 -7.07
C VAL A 166 9.71 3.95 -6.73
N ASP A 167 10.02 4.95 -7.55
CA ASP A 167 11.11 5.89 -7.30
C ASP A 167 11.15 6.16 -5.80
N ARG A 168 12.27 5.84 -5.13
CA ARG A 168 12.40 5.85 -3.65
C ARG A 168 12.10 7.22 -3.02
N ARG A 169 11.77 8.19 -3.86
CA ARG A 169 11.19 9.47 -3.56
C ARG A 169 9.82 9.51 -4.25
N LEU A 170 8.76 9.18 -3.53
CA LEU A 170 7.55 9.98 -3.70
C LEU A 170 7.99 11.43 -3.46
N SER A 171 8.20 12.17 -4.55
CA SER A 171 8.45 13.59 -4.45
C SER A 171 7.11 14.17 -4.04
N PHE A 172 6.97 14.51 -2.77
CA PHE A 172 5.86 15.30 -2.25
C PHE A 172 5.95 16.64 -2.97
N VAL A 173 5.20 16.78 -4.06
CA VAL A 173 5.18 18.01 -4.84
C VAL A 173 4.33 18.99 -4.05
N LYS A 174 5.00 20.01 -3.50
CA LYS A 174 4.39 21.24 -3.01
C LYS A 174 3.61 21.88 -4.16
N VAL A 175 2.27 21.82 -4.11
CA VAL A 175 1.39 22.61 -5.00
C VAL A 175 1.03 23.89 -4.27
#